data_AF-A0A0H4C574-F1
#
_entry.id   AF-A0A0H4C574-F1
#
_cell.length_a   1.000
_cell.length_b   1.000
_cell.length_c   1.000
_cell.angle_alpha   90.00
_cell.angle_beta   90.00
_cell.angle_gamma   90.00
#
_symmetry.space_group_name_H-M   'P 1'
#
loop_
_entity.id
_entity.type
_entity.pdbx_description
1 polymer ?
#
loop_
_entity_poly.entity_id
_entity_poly.type
_entity_poly.pdbx_seq_one_letter_code
_entity_poly.pdbx_strand_id
1 'polypeptide(L)'
;MSDDQRKELRDLVSHLGTDIRDRHYRTAYDAAANICSGVFEAIPVDLHDVVHEAVMAGYAAALSDLEEGKLDDQVRKRSELLE
;
A
#
# COMPACT_ATOMS: atom_id res chain seq x y z
N MET A 1 24.98 1.85 0.30
CA MET A 1 24.15 0.64 0.16
C MET A 1 24.92 -0.39 -0.65
N SER A 2 24.96 -1.65 -0.22
CA SER A 2 25.58 -2.73 -0.99
C SER A 2 24.69 -3.16 -2.16
N ASP A 3 25.26 -3.90 -3.12
CA ASP A 3 24.50 -4.41 -4.26
C ASP A 3 23.46 -5.46 -3.83
N ASP A 4 23.74 -6.22 -2.76
CA ASP A 4 22.78 -7.16 -2.16
C ASP A 4 21.57 -6.42 -1.59
N GLN A 5 21.79 -5.33 -0.85
CA GLN A 5 20.71 -4.49 -0.30
C GLN A 5 19.84 -3.86 -1.40
N ARG A 6 20.45 -3.45 -2.52
CA ARG A 6 19.71 -2.94 -3.70
C ARG A 6 18.87 -4.00 -4.37
N LYS A 7 19.33 -5.25 -4.36
CA LYS A 7 18.59 -6.38 -4.93
C LYS A 7 17.38 -6.70 -4.05
N GLU A 8 17.58 -6.82 -2.73
CA GLU A 8 16.49 -7.02 -1.77
C GLU A 8 15.42 -5.94 -1.88
N LEU A 9 15.84 -4.68 -2.02
CA LEU A 9 14.94 -3.54 -2.23
C LEU A 9 14.07 -3.68 -3.48
N ARG A 10 14.66 -4.08 -4.62
CA ARG A 10 13.91 -4.30 -5.87
C ARG A 10 12.97 -5.50 -5.79
N ASP A 11 13.40 -6.56 -5.14
CA ASP A 11 12.59 -7.76 -4.96
C ASP A 11 11.36 -7.43 -4.10
N LEU A 12 11.52 -6.60 -3.06
CA LEU A 12 10.43 -6.10 -2.23
C LEU A 12 9.43 -5.23 -3.01
N VAL A 13 9.92 -4.22 -3.75
CA VAL A 13 9.09 -3.37 -4.64
C VAL A 13 8.26 -4.23 -5.60
N SER A 14 8.91 -5.19 -6.25
CA SER A 14 8.24 -6.07 -7.22
C SER A 14 7.14 -6.92 -6.56
N HIS A 15 7.39 -7.43 -5.35
CA HIS A 15 6.41 -8.23 -4.62
C HIS A 15 5.18 -7.41 -4.21
N LEU A 16 5.38 -6.18 -3.73
CA LEU A 16 4.29 -5.30 -3.29
C LEU A 16 3.31 -4.95 -4.41
N GLY A 17 3.81 -4.72 -5.63
CA GLY A 17 2.96 -4.37 -6.77
C GLY A 17 2.27 -5.55 -7.46
N THR A 18 2.63 -6.80 -7.13
CA THR A 18 2.21 -7.99 -7.90
C THR A 18 0.70 -8.27 -7.82
N ASP A 19 0.07 -7.99 -6.68
CA ASP A 19 -1.33 -8.37 -6.41
C ASP A 19 -2.34 -7.22 -6.61
N ILE A 20 -1.89 -6.09 -7.17
CA ILE A 20 -2.75 -4.92 -7.38
C ILE A 20 -3.60 -5.12 -8.63
N ARG A 21 -4.92 -5.20 -8.44
CA ARG A 21 -5.87 -5.31 -9.56
C ARG A 21 -5.87 -4.02 -10.40
N ASP A 22 -5.94 -4.15 -11.73
CA ASP A 22 -5.98 -3.01 -12.68
C ASP A 22 -7.02 -1.95 -12.31
N ARG A 23 -8.19 -2.38 -11.84
CA ARG A 23 -9.28 -1.47 -11.44
C ARG A 23 -8.95 -0.60 -10.22
N HIS A 24 -8.02 -1.04 -9.37
CA HIS A 24 -7.60 -0.33 -8.16
C HIS A 24 -6.30 0.42 -8.36
N TYR A 25 -5.49 0.03 -9.35
CA TYR A 25 -4.17 0.58 -9.62
C TYR A 25 -4.18 2.11 -9.66
N ARG A 26 -5.05 2.72 -10.47
CA ARG A 26 -5.07 4.19 -10.63
C ARG A 26 -5.39 4.91 -9.31
N THR A 27 -6.44 4.47 -8.61
CA THR A 27 -6.84 5.08 -7.35
C THR A 27 -5.78 4.90 -6.27
N ALA A 28 -5.18 3.72 -6.20
CA ALA A 28 -4.09 3.42 -5.28
C ALA A 28 -2.83 4.23 -5.58
N TYR A 29 -2.49 4.40 -6.86
CA TYR A 29 -1.36 5.22 -7.31
C TYR A 29 -1.56 6.69 -6.95
N ASP A 30 -2.74 7.26 -7.24
CA ASP A 30 -3.05 8.66 -6.92
C ASP A 30 -2.99 8.89 -5.40
N ALA A 31 -3.48 7.94 -4.59
CA ALA A 31 -3.37 7.98 -3.14
C ALA A 31 -1.90 7.90 -2.67
N ALA A 32 -1.12 6.97 -3.23
CA ALA A 32 0.29 6.82 -2.92
C ALA A 32 1.10 8.07 -3.27
N ALA A 33 0.87 8.67 -4.44
CA ALA A 33 1.51 9.91 -4.85
C ALA A 33 1.19 11.07 -3.90
N ASN A 34 -0.09 11.24 -3.55
CA ASN A 34 -0.52 12.30 -2.63
C ASN A 34 0.11 12.13 -1.25
N ILE A 35 0.09 10.92 -0.68
CA ILE A 35 0.68 10.64 0.63
C ILE A 35 2.18 10.89 0.57
N CYS A 36 2.87 10.24 -0.37
CA CYS A 36 4.32 10.31 -0.50
C CYS A 36 4.84 11.73 -0.75
N SER A 37 4.07 12.59 -1.43
CA SER A 37 4.44 13.99 -1.66
C SER A 37 4.74 14.77 -0.38
N GLY A 38 4.12 14.41 0.75
CA GLY A 38 4.35 15.04 2.05
C GLY A 38 5.38 14.34 2.92
N VAL A 39 5.81 13.12 2.57
CA VAL A 39 6.71 12.31 3.40
C VAL A 39 8.10 12.16 2.79
N PHE A 40 8.26 12.23 1.47
CA PHE A 40 9.52 11.96 0.79
C PHE A 40 10.70 12.83 1.26
N GLU A 41 10.47 14.05 1.74
CA GLU A 41 11.52 14.90 2.33
C GLU A 41 12.10 14.31 3.63
N ALA A 42 11.36 13.45 4.33
CA ALA A 42 11.75 12.81 5.58
C ALA A 42 12.34 11.39 5.40
N ILE A 43 12.38 10.86 4.17
CA ILE A 43 12.80 9.48 3.88
C ILE A 43 13.99 9.49 2.92
N PRO A 44 15.01 8.64 3.11
CA PRO A 44 16.07 8.43 2.13
C PRO A 44 15.50 8.13 0.73
N VAL A 45 16.08 8.74 -0.30
CA VAL A 45 15.68 8.57 -1.72
C VAL A 45 15.66 7.11 -2.13
N ASP A 46 16.63 6.33 -1.65
CA ASP A 46 16.76 4.89 -1.91
C ASP A 46 15.54 4.07 -1.45
N LEU A 47 14.69 4.63 -0.59
CA LEU A 47 13.48 4.00 -0.06
C LEU A 47 12.19 4.56 -0.68
N HIS A 48 12.26 5.60 -1.52
CA HIS A 48 11.06 6.25 -2.07
C HIS A 48 10.20 5.26 -2.84
N ASP A 49 10.80 4.42 -3.69
CA ASP A 49 10.08 3.40 -4.47
C ASP A 49 9.40 2.36 -3.58
N VAL A 50 10.06 1.92 -2.50
CA VAL A 50 9.44 0.99 -1.54
C VAL A 50 8.25 1.61 -0.84
N VAL A 51 8.41 2.85 -0.36
CA VAL A 51 7.32 3.52 0.35
C VAL A 51 6.15 3.76 -0.59
N HIS A 52 6.43 4.17 -1.83
CA HIS A 52 5.39 4.36 -2.84
C HIS A 52 4.61 3.06 -3.11
N GLU A 53 5.32 1.97 -3.43
CA GLU A 53 4.69 0.67 -3.69
C GLU A 53 3.96 0.11 -2.46
N ALA A 54 4.51 0.29 -1.26
CA ALA A 54 3.86 -0.17 -0.03
C ALA A 54 2.53 0.54 0.22
N VAL A 55 2.49 1.87 -0.01
CA VAL A 55 1.26 2.65 0.11
C VAL A 55 0.27 2.24 -0.98
N MET A 56 0.73 2.04 -2.21
CA MET A 56 -0.11 1.60 -3.31
C MET A 56 -0.74 0.22 -3.04
N ALA A 57 0.06 -0.76 -2.61
CA ALA A 57 -0.40 -2.10 -2.23
C ALA A 57 -1.43 -2.04 -1.08
N GLY A 58 -1.18 -1.24 -0.05
CA GLY A 58 -2.10 -1.06 1.07
C GLY A 58 -3.45 -0.47 0.65
N TYR A 59 -3.45 0.55 -0.21
CA TYR A 59 -4.69 1.15 -0.72
C TYR A 59 -5.45 0.21 -1.65
N ALA A 60 -4.76 -0.53 -2.52
CA ALA A 60 -5.39 -1.52 -3.38
C ALA A 60 -6.05 -2.66 -2.56
N ALA A 61 -5.39 -3.10 -1.50
CA ALA A 61 -5.94 -4.08 -0.57
C ALA A 61 -7.20 -3.54 0.14
N ALA A 62 -7.15 -2.30 0.63
CA ALA A 62 -8.30 -1.66 1.27
C ALA A 62 -9.51 -1.51 0.32
N LEU A 63 -9.27 -1.15 -0.94
CA LEU A 63 -10.32 -1.08 -1.97
C LEU A 63 -10.90 -2.47 -2.27
N SER A 64 -10.06 -3.50 -2.34
CA SER A 64 -10.52 -4.88 -2.50
C SER A 64 -11.35 -5.36 -1.31
N ASP A 65 -10.91 -5.08 -0.08
CA ASP A 65 -11.63 -5.46 1.14
C ASP A 65 -12.98 -4.75 1.27
N LEU A 66 -13.08 -3.50 0.79
CA LEU A 66 -14.35 -2.76 0.71
C LEU A 66 -15.32 -3.43 -0.26
N GLU A 67 -14.86 -3.80 -1.46
CA GLU A 67 -15.69 -4.48 -2.47
C GLU A 67 -16.10 -5.90 -2.05
N GLU A 68 -15.24 -6.58 -1.28
CA GLU A 68 -15.51 -7.92 -0.74
C GLU A 68 -16.37 -7.88 0.54
N GLY A 69 -16.77 -6.69 1.01
CA GLY A 69 -17.64 -6.53 2.19
C GLY A 69 -16.94 -6.83 3.53
N LYS A 70 -15.64 -7.10 3.52
CA LYS A 70 -14.86 -7.39 4.74
C LYS A 70 -14.81 -6.19 5.68
N LEU A 71 -14.82 -4.98 5.14
CA LEU A 71 -14.85 -3.76 5.94
C LEU A 71 -16.15 -3.68 6.76
N ASP A 72 -17.28 -4.02 6.15
CA ASP A 72 -18.59 -4.03 6.81
C ASP A 72 -18.67 -5.12 7.89
N ASP A 73 -18.09 -6.29 7.64
CA ASP A 73 -18.02 -7.37 8.63
C ASP A 73 -17.13 -6.99 9.83
N GLN A 74 -16.01 -6.31 9.59
CA GLN A 74 -15.16 -5.79 10.66
C GLN A 74 -15.85 -4.70 11.49
N VAL A 75 -16.58 -3.79 10.84
CA VAL A 75 -17.37 -2.75 11.52
C VAL A 75 -18.49 -3.38 12.34
N ARG A 76 -19.24 -4.33 11.78
CA ARG A 76 -20.31 -5.05 12.48
C ARG A 76 -19.78 -5.76 13.72
N LYS A 77 -18.69 -6.51 13.60
CA LYS A 77 -18.03 -7.20 14.72
C LYS A 77 -17.57 -6.23 15.82
N ARG A 78 -17.10 -5.04 15.45
CA ARG A 78 -16.71 -4.01 16.44
C ARG A 78 -17.92 -3.39 17.13
N SER A 79 -19.04 -3.22 16.43
CA SER A 79 -20.29 -2.71 17.01
C SER A 79 -20.85 -3.67 18.06
N GLU A 80 -20.81 -4.98 17.79
CA GLU A 80 -21.27 -6.02 18.72
C GLU A 80 -20.43 -6.12 20.00
N LEU A 81 -19.19 -5.60 20.00
CA LEU A 81 -18.33 -5.55 21.19
C LEU A 81 -18.58 -4.32 22.07
N LEU A 82 -19.41 -3.38 21.62
CA LEU A 82 -19.75 -2.15 22.33
C LEU A 82 -21.15 -2.20 22.98
N GLU A 83 -21.87 -3.32 22.83
CA GLU A 83 -23.12 -3.65 23.53
C GLU A 83 -22.87 -4.54 24.75
#